data_AF-U4U8A6-F1
#
_entry.id   AF-U4U8A6-F1
#
_cell.length_a   1.000
_cell.length_b   1.000
_cell.length_c   1.000
_cell.angle_alpha   90.00
_cell.angle_beta   90.00
_cell.angle_gamma   90.00
#
_symmetry.space_group_name_H-M   'P 1'
#
loop_
_entity.id
_entity.type
_entity.pdbx_description
1 polymer ?
#
loop_
_entity_poly.entity_id
_entity_poly.type
_entity_poly.pdbx_seq_one_letter_code
_entity_poly.pdbx_strand_id
1 'polypeptide(L)'
;MQQRRGDNGSRRIATDGKQSAKSICLVLTSSFSSRMDSRWFLFPGQTLENTKISDRQHALHITKTGWDGITKHLDRKKILQEAADKEAAIKRYLDEGSKNMTKEWENSLENVRKRKEEERVQLLEKKKEERQLRFLELRKEQEEIREKYMEKVKKQIFMTTGHARDLTSALVTSEILFERQKQQEFMEKLKQHEKDENQKYLEIQQQKAEEEMVAEAEKAKKRFEKQMEHSEKLKQNIEEKAKHEKAMRVERAKKEALDNIEAVKEMEKLEKLQTDEKIRRKKELFEDKKKYLQKDREIKQQKIKEEKELDEVIEIYKEAKHRIDCMKQERVQEMRDAVLKKQEKIAAMVMAEQMDKSEAEEKIIKKAMAEKEAA
;
A
#
# COMPACT_ATOMS: atom_id res chain seq x y z
N MET A 1 -44.00 -37.29 70.75
CA MET A 1 -45.25 -37.86 71.29
C MET A 1 -45.14 -39.38 71.18
N GLN A 2 -44.93 -40.13 72.28
CA GLN A 2 -45.98 -40.84 73.07
C GLN A 2 -46.78 -41.82 72.18
N GLN A 3 -46.98 -43.13 72.42
CA GLN A 3 -46.89 -44.08 73.55
C GLN A 3 -46.78 -45.51 72.92
N ARG A 4 -45.94 -46.45 73.38
CA ARG A 4 -46.17 -47.56 74.35
C ARG A 4 -47.46 -48.42 74.23
N ARG A 5 -47.23 -49.75 74.36
CA ARG A 5 -48.06 -50.90 74.85
C ARG A 5 -48.89 -51.67 73.80
N GLY A 6 -48.99 -53.01 73.85
CA GLY A 6 -48.49 -53.96 74.85
C GLY A 6 -48.75 -55.43 74.52
N ASP A 7 -48.09 -56.28 75.32
CA ASP A 7 -48.36 -57.70 75.54
C ASP A 7 -49.79 -57.97 76.05
N ASN A 8 -50.31 -59.16 75.76
CA ASN A 8 -50.94 -60.03 76.77
C ASN A 8 -51.23 -61.43 76.23
N GLY A 9 -50.85 -62.43 77.02
CA GLY A 9 -51.16 -63.84 76.79
C GLY A 9 -52.38 -64.36 77.56
N SER A 10 -52.46 -65.70 77.58
CA SER A 10 -53.25 -66.59 78.44
C SER A 10 -54.77 -66.69 78.20
N ARG A 11 -55.25 -67.92 77.95
CA ARG A 11 -55.92 -68.74 78.99
C ARG A 11 -56.26 -70.16 78.51
N ARG A 12 -55.87 -71.15 79.33
CA ARG A 12 -56.46 -72.49 79.42
C ARG A 12 -57.84 -72.39 80.10
N ILE A 13 -58.77 -73.26 79.75
CA ILE A 13 -59.96 -73.59 80.55
C ILE A 13 -60.10 -75.11 80.58
N ALA A 14 -60.27 -75.63 81.79
CA ALA A 14 -60.60 -77.01 82.12
C ALA A 14 -62.09 -77.11 82.49
N THR A 15 -62.72 -78.27 82.27
CA THR A 15 -63.96 -78.67 82.98
C THR A 15 -64.08 -80.19 83.12
N ASP A 16 -63.90 -80.64 84.36
CA ASP A 16 -64.64 -81.64 85.16
C ASP A 16 -65.63 -82.64 84.53
N GLY A 17 -65.32 -83.94 84.71
CA GLY A 17 -65.97 -84.88 85.63
C GLY A 17 -67.51 -84.97 85.75
N LYS A 18 -68.04 -86.20 85.61
CA LYS A 18 -69.11 -86.74 86.48
C LYS A 18 -69.12 -88.27 86.52
N GLN A 19 -69.12 -88.79 87.74
CA GLN A 19 -69.24 -90.18 88.15
C GLN A 19 -70.71 -90.64 88.13
N SER A 20 -70.95 -91.95 88.00
CA SER A 20 -72.10 -92.60 88.62
C SER A 20 -71.83 -94.09 88.86
N ALA A 21 -71.58 -94.42 90.12
CA ALA A 21 -71.60 -95.77 90.66
C ALA A 21 -73.04 -96.23 90.94
N LYS A 22 -73.30 -97.53 90.86
CA LYS A 22 -74.12 -98.36 91.77
C LYS A 22 -74.25 -99.75 91.14
N SER A 23 -73.63 -100.77 91.74
CA SER A 23 -74.06 -101.48 92.96
C SER A 23 -74.83 -102.73 92.58
N ILE A 24 -74.13 -103.84 92.81
CA ILE A 24 -74.58 -105.22 92.84
C ILE A 24 -75.77 -105.32 93.81
N CYS A 25 -76.86 -105.93 93.37
CA CYS A 25 -77.84 -106.51 94.27
C CYS A 25 -78.17 -107.93 93.80
N LEU A 26 -77.66 -108.90 94.58
CA LEU A 26 -78.12 -110.27 94.58
C LEU A 26 -79.64 -110.29 94.75
N VAL A 27 -80.34 -110.98 93.87
CA VAL A 27 -81.69 -111.46 94.16
C VAL A 27 -81.59 -112.97 94.28
N LEU A 28 -81.63 -113.42 95.54
CA LEU A 28 -81.88 -114.79 95.95
C LEU A 28 -83.01 -115.38 95.09
N THR A 29 -82.71 -116.48 94.39
CA THR A 29 -83.72 -117.35 93.77
C THR A 29 -84.49 -118.05 94.88
N SER A 30 -85.41 -117.31 95.48
CA SER A 30 -86.58 -117.88 96.15
C SER A 30 -87.36 -118.59 95.05
N SER A 31 -87.29 -119.91 95.04
CA SER A 31 -88.19 -120.80 94.33
C SER A 31 -89.61 -120.60 94.87
N PHE A 32 -90.21 -119.48 94.50
CA PHE A 32 -91.62 -119.21 94.74
C PHE A 32 -92.39 -120.16 93.83
N SER A 33 -92.84 -121.25 94.45
CA SER A 33 -93.74 -122.24 93.86
C SER A 33 -94.75 -121.55 92.94
N SER A 34 -94.78 -121.98 91.69
CA SER A 34 -95.80 -121.65 90.68
C SER A 34 -97.15 -122.22 91.14
N ARG A 35 -97.66 -121.75 92.28
CA ARG A 35 -99.04 -121.99 92.68
C ARG A 35 -99.89 -120.96 91.97
N MET A 36 -100.52 -121.41 90.89
CA MET A 36 -101.71 -120.77 90.38
C MET A 36 -102.78 -120.93 91.45
N ASP A 37 -102.90 -119.93 92.32
CA ASP A 37 -103.92 -119.95 93.36
C ASP A 37 -105.24 -119.48 92.75
N SER A 38 -106.23 -120.38 92.74
CA SER A 38 -107.61 -120.06 92.41
C SER A 38 -108.31 -119.54 93.66
N ARG A 39 -108.72 -118.27 93.65
CA ARG A 39 -109.56 -117.69 94.71
C ARG A 39 -110.92 -117.29 94.15
N TRP A 40 -111.91 -117.30 95.04
CA TRP A 40 -113.22 -116.74 94.75
C TRP A 40 -113.14 -115.22 94.86
N PHE A 41 -113.60 -114.54 93.83
CA PHE A 41 -113.72 -113.10 93.83
C PHE A 41 -115.07 -112.74 94.43
N LEU A 42 -115.05 -112.01 95.55
CA LEU A 42 -116.25 -111.54 96.25
C LEU A 42 -116.25 -110.01 96.24
N PHE A 43 -117.42 -109.42 95.99
CA PHE A 43 -117.59 -107.97 96.04
C PHE A 43 -117.63 -107.47 97.50
N PRO A 44 -117.15 -106.25 97.79
CA PRO A 44 -117.04 -105.73 99.15
C PRO A 44 -118.42 -105.66 99.84
N GLY A 45 -118.50 -106.16 101.08
CA GLY A 45 -119.74 -106.26 101.87
C GLY A 45 -120.45 -107.62 101.78
N GLN A 46 -120.08 -108.47 100.82
CA GLN A 46 -120.56 -109.84 100.71
C GLN A 46 -119.62 -110.81 101.43
N THR A 47 -120.18 -111.62 102.32
CA THR A 47 -119.47 -112.75 102.93
C THR A 47 -119.91 -114.06 102.28
N LEU A 48 -119.07 -115.08 102.41
CA LEU A 48 -119.35 -116.43 101.90
C LEU A 48 -120.66 -116.99 102.48
N GLU A 49 -121.04 -116.60 103.70
CA GLU A 49 -122.26 -117.12 104.34
C GLU A 49 -123.54 -116.47 103.81
N ASN A 50 -123.46 -115.23 103.32
CA ASN A 50 -124.62 -114.47 102.81
C ASN A 50 -124.81 -114.56 101.29
N THR A 51 -123.91 -115.23 100.56
CA THR A 51 -123.98 -115.35 99.09
C THR A 51 -124.09 -116.80 98.64
N LYS A 52 -125.08 -117.08 97.78
CA LYS A 52 -125.28 -118.39 97.17
C LYS A 52 -124.09 -118.73 96.28
N ILE A 53 -123.72 -120.02 96.25
CA ILE A 53 -122.51 -120.52 95.58
C ILE A 53 -122.53 -120.25 94.07
N SER A 54 -123.72 -120.20 93.43
CA SER A 54 -123.87 -119.94 91.99
C SER A 54 -123.31 -118.58 91.56
N ASP A 55 -123.30 -117.60 92.46
CA ASP A 55 -122.99 -116.22 92.11
C ASP A 55 -121.52 -115.88 92.42
N ARG A 56 -120.73 -116.85 92.90
CA ARG A 56 -119.30 -116.69 93.17
C ARG A 56 -118.51 -116.87 91.87
N GLN A 57 -117.72 -115.87 91.48
CA GLN A 57 -116.83 -115.95 90.31
C GLN A 57 -115.41 -116.36 90.71
N HIS A 58 -114.75 -117.20 89.91
CA HIS A 58 -113.37 -117.62 90.14
C HIS A 58 -112.36 -116.72 89.43
N ALA A 59 -111.27 -116.36 90.12
CA ALA A 59 -110.11 -115.68 89.54
C ALA A 59 -108.83 -116.50 89.76
N LEU A 60 -108.01 -116.59 88.71
CA LEU A 60 -106.70 -117.24 88.73
C LEU A 60 -105.60 -116.17 88.71
N HIS A 61 -104.71 -116.17 89.70
CA HIS A 61 -103.59 -115.22 89.76
C HIS A 61 -102.29 -115.88 89.28
N ILE A 62 -101.55 -115.19 88.41
CA ILE A 62 -100.20 -115.59 87.96
C ILE A 62 -99.18 -114.46 88.19
N THR A 63 -97.91 -114.82 88.36
CA THR A 63 -96.80 -113.87 88.54
C THR A 63 -96.35 -113.24 87.21
N LYS A 64 -95.87 -111.99 87.28
CA LYS A 64 -95.43 -111.22 86.11
C LYS A 64 -94.29 -111.89 85.34
N THR A 65 -93.35 -112.53 86.02
CA THR A 65 -92.25 -113.27 85.39
C THR A 65 -92.73 -114.50 84.61
N GLY A 66 -93.77 -115.18 85.11
CA GLY A 66 -94.45 -116.26 84.38
C GLY A 66 -95.16 -115.74 83.12
N TRP A 67 -95.81 -114.59 83.24
CA TRP A 67 -96.43 -113.91 82.10
C TRP A 67 -95.42 -113.43 81.05
N ASP A 68 -94.30 -112.86 81.47
CA ASP A 68 -93.23 -112.41 80.58
C ASP A 68 -92.54 -113.61 79.89
N GLY A 69 -92.39 -114.74 80.59
CA GLY A 69 -91.91 -116.00 79.98
C GLY A 69 -92.85 -116.51 78.88
N ILE A 70 -94.16 -116.43 79.11
CA ILE A 70 -95.18 -116.80 78.13
C ILE A 70 -95.21 -115.79 76.97
N THR A 71 -95.02 -114.49 77.20
CA THR A 71 -95.21 -113.46 76.16
C THR A 71 -93.94 -113.08 75.38
N LYS A 72 -92.73 -113.42 75.87
CA LYS A 72 -91.43 -113.09 75.23
C LYS A 72 -91.31 -113.45 73.74
N HIS A 73 -91.94 -114.54 73.30
CA HIS A 73 -91.89 -114.95 71.90
C HIS A 73 -92.64 -113.99 70.96
N LEU A 74 -93.60 -113.22 71.50
CA LEU A 74 -94.36 -112.20 70.77
C LEU A 74 -93.51 -110.95 70.46
N ASP A 75 -92.44 -110.69 71.23
CA ASP A 75 -91.59 -109.50 71.09
C ASP A 75 -90.32 -109.72 70.24
N ARG A 76 -90.15 -110.91 69.61
CA ARG A 76 -88.97 -111.25 68.81
C ARG A 76 -88.66 -110.24 67.69
N LYS A 77 -89.69 -109.66 67.07
CA LYS A 77 -89.54 -108.63 66.02
C LYS A 77 -88.92 -107.34 66.55
N LYS A 78 -89.28 -106.90 67.76
CA LYS A 78 -88.73 -105.69 68.38
C LYS A 78 -87.24 -105.84 68.69
N ILE A 79 -86.84 -107.00 69.21
CA ILE A 79 -85.44 -107.30 69.51
C ILE A 79 -84.57 -107.32 68.23
N LEU A 80 -85.09 -107.91 67.15
CA LEU A 80 -84.43 -107.88 65.84
C LEU A 80 -84.29 -106.46 65.27
N GLN A 81 -85.32 -105.63 65.43
CA GLN A 81 -85.32 -104.24 64.99
C GLN A 81 -84.32 -103.39 65.80
N GLU A 82 -84.30 -103.54 67.13
CA GLU A 82 -83.33 -102.85 67.99
C GLU A 82 -81.88 -103.25 67.69
N ALA A 83 -81.64 -104.51 67.27
CA ALA A 83 -80.32 -104.94 66.83
C ALA A 83 -79.94 -104.28 65.49
N ALA A 84 -80.86 -104.24 64.51
CA ALA A 84 -80.63 -103.59 63.23
C ALA A 84 -80.40 -102.07 63.37
N ASP A 85 -81.12 -101.40 64.27
CA ASP A 85 -80.98 -99.97 64.52
C ASP A 85 -79.61 -99.64 65.15
N LYS A 86 -79.11 -100.51 66.05
CA LYS A 86 -77.76 -100.37 66.63
C LYS A 86 -76.68 -100.54 65.57
N GLU A 87 -76.80 -101.52 64.68
CA GLU A 87 -75.86 -101.71 63.58
C GLU A 87 -75.88 -100.52 62.60
N ALA A 88 -77.07 -100.01 62.26
CA ALA A 88 -77.21 -98.83 61.43
C ALA A 88 -76.58 -97.58 62.06
N ALA A 89 -76.73 -97.39 63.37
CA ALA A 89 -76.11 -96.29 64.11
C ALA A 89 -74.57 -96.39 64.10
N ILE A 90 -74.02 -97.59 64.32
CA ILE A 90 -72.57 -97.82 64.26
C ILE A 90 -72.03 -97.52 62.85
N LYS A 91 -72.74 -97.97 61.80
CA LYS A 91 -72.34 -97.69 60.41
C LYS A 91 -72.35 -96.19 60.10
N ARG A 92 -73.39 -95.46 60.52
CA ARG A 92 -73.45 -94.00 60.35
C ARG A 92 -72.32 -93.29 61.08
N TYR A 93 -72.02 -93.70 62.30
CA TYR A 93 -70.91 -93.14 63.08
C TYR A 93 -69.56 -93.34 62.38
N LEU A 94 -69.32 -94.54 61.84
CA LEU A 94 -68.10 -94.85 61.07
C LEU A 94 -68.04 -94.06 59.75
N ASP A 95 -69.16 -93.92 59.04
CA ASP A 95 -69.25 -93.12 57.82
C ASP A 95 -69.01 -91.62 58.09
N GLU A 96 -69.53 -91.08 59.19
CA GLU A 96 -69.30 -89.70 59.62
C GLU A 96 -67.85 -89.47 60.05
N GLY A 97 -67.28 -90.41 60.81
CA GLY A 97 -65.86 -90.40 61.16
C GLY A 97 -64.97 -90.41 59.92
N SER A 98 -65.26 -91.30 58.96
CA SER A 98 -64.53 -91.38 57.68
C SER A 98 -64.65 -90.09 56.87
N LYS A 99 -65.84 -89.50 56.79
CA LYS A 99 -66.07 -88.21 56.11
C LYS A 99 -65.33 -87.06 56.78
N ASN A 100 -65.27 -87.02 58.12
CA ASN A 100 -64.56 -85.96 58.82
C ASN A 100 -63.05 -86.07 58.64
N MET A 101 -62.49 -87.28 58.68
CA MET A 101 -61.07 -87.50 58.40
C MET A 101 -60.71 -87.12 56.95
N THR A 102 -61.55 -87.48 55.97
CA THR A 102 -61.28 -87.19 54.55
C THR A 102 -61.47 -85.72 54.17
N LYS A 103 -62.28 -84.94 54.91
CA LYS A 103 -62.39 -83.48 54.72
C LYS A 103 -61.08 -82.75 55.00
N GLU A 104 -60.29 -83.24 55.95
CA GLU A 104 -59.01 -82.63 56.35
C GLU A 104 -57.86 -83.02 55.41
N TRP A 105 -58.08 -83.99 54.51
CA TRP A 105 -57.04 -84.40 53.57
C TRP A 105 -56.83 -83.32 52.51
N GLU A 106 -55.66 -82.70 52.54
CA GLU A 106 -55.27 -81.63 51.61
C GLU A 106 -55.31 -82.09 50.14
N ASN A 107 -55.06 -83.38 49.90
CA ASN A 107 -55.05 -83.98 48.56
C ASN A 107 -56.43 -84.45 48.06
N SER A 108 -57.50 -84.24 48.85
CA SER A 108 -58.86 -84.45 48.36
C SER A 108 -59.15 -83.52 47.18
N LEU A 109 -59.85 -84.03 46.16
CA LEU A 109 -60.19 -83.27 44.96
C LEU A 109 -60.94 -81.96 45.29
N GLU A 110 -61.77 -81.97 46.33
CA GLU A 110 -62.49 -80.79 46.80
C GLU A 110 -61.55 -79.71 47.36
N ASN A 111 -60.57 -80.10 48.18
CA ASN A 111 -59.61 -79.17 48.76
C ASN A 111 -58.63 -78.65 47.71
N VAL A 112 -58.22 -79.48 46.75
CA VAL A 112 -57.42 -79.04 45.59
C VAL A 112 -58.18 -78.01 44.74
N ARG A 113 -59.49 -78.20 44.53
CA ARG A 113 -60.34 -77.23 43.81
C ARG A 113 -60.49 -75.93 44.60
N LYS A 114 -60.74 -76.00 45.92
CA LYS A 114 -60.80 -74.82 46.79
C LYS A 114 -59.51 -74.02 46.75
N ARG A 115 -58.36 -74.67 46.92
CA ARG A 115 -57.04 -74.02 46.84
C ARG A 115 -56.80 -73.34 45.50
N LYS A 116 -57.11 -74.00 44.37
CA LYS A 116 -56.98 -73.39 43.04
C LYS A 116 -57.91 -72.18 42.84
N GLU A 117 -59.12 -72.23 43.39
CA GLU A 117 -60.03 -71.10 43.33
C GLU A 117 -59.53 -69.93 44.20
N GLU A 118 -59.04 -70.21 45.41
CA GLU A 118 -58.41 -69.22 46.29
C GLU A 118 -57.18 -68.57 45.64
N GLU A 119 -56.29 -69.36 45.04
CA GLU A 119 -55.13 -68.86 44.27
C GLU A 119 -55.57 -67.96 43.11
N ARG A 120 -56.66 -68.34 42.41
CA ARG A 120 -57.21 -67.53 41.31
C ARG A 120 -57.81 -66.22 41.81
N VAL A 121 -58.55 -66.25 42.90
CA VAL A 121 -59.12 -65.05 43.54
C VAL A 121 -57.99 -64.12 44.00
N GLN A 122 -56.98 -64.64 44.70
CA GLN A 122 -55.82 -63.86 45.12
C GLN A 122 -55.07 -63.25 43.94
N LEU A 123 -54.91 -63.98 42.83
CA LEU A 123 -54.26 -63.47 41.64
C LEU A 123 -55.09 -62.37 40.95
N LEU A 124 -56.42 -62.48 40.96
CA LEU A 124 -57.31 -61.45 40.46
C LEU A 124 -57.30 -60.21 41.36
N GLU A 125 -57.26 -60.38 42.68
CA GLU A 125 -57.14 -59.28 43.66
C GLU A 125 -55.81 -58.55 43.48
N LYS A 126 -54.68 -59.26 43.43
CA LYS A 126 -53.36 -58.67 43.16
C LYS A 126 -53.35 -57.88 41.84
N LYS A 127 -53.93 -58.42 40.76
CA LYS A 127 -54.02 -57.70 39.48
C LYS A 127 -54.90 -56.44 39.56
N LYS A 128 -55.96 -56.46 40.39
CA LYS A 128 -56.80 -55.27 40.62
C LYS A 128 -56.04 -54.22 41.42
N GLU A 129 -55.34 -54.62 42.47
CA GLU A 129 -54.49 -53.74 43.29
C GLU A 129 -53.38 -53.11 42.46
N GLU A 130 -52.64 -53.90 41.66
CA GLU A 130 -51.62 -53.39 40.75
C GLU A 130 -52.17 -52.38 39.75
N ARG A 131 -53.37 -52.63 39.20
CA ARG A 131 -54.03 -51.69 38.29
C ARG A 131 -54.42 -50.41 39.00
N GLN A 132 -54.94 -50.50 40.23
CA GLN A 132 -55.29 -49.33 41.04
C GLN A 132 -54.05 -48.51 41.41
N LEU A 133 -52.96 -49.17 41.80
CA LEU A 133 -51.68 -48.49 42.11
C LEU A 133 -51.13 -47.76 40.89
N ARG A 134 -51.06 -48.43 39.73
CA ARG A 134 -50.65 -47.78 38.47
C ARG A 134 -51.54 -46.60 38.09
N PHE A 135 -52.84 -46.71 38.31
CA PHE A 135 -53.76 -45.59 38.06
C PHE A 135 -53.50 -44.40 38.99
N LEU A 136 -53.23 -44.67 40.28
CA LEU A 136 -52.89 -43.64 41.25
C LEU A 136 -51.55 -42.98 40.93
N GLU A 137 -50.54 -43.75 40.50
CA GLU A 137 -49.24 -43.24 40.05
C GLU A 137 -49.38 -42.34 38.83
N LEU A 138 -50.07 -42.80 37.78
CA LEU A 138 -50.34 -41.99 36.58
C LEU A 138 -51.10 -40.70 36.92
N ARG A 139 -52.04 -40.76 37.86
CA ARG A 139 -52.77 -39.57 38.30
C ARG A 139 -51.86 -38.57 39.00
N LYS A 140 -50.95 -39.04 39.87
CA LYS A 140 -49.95 -38.19 40.52
C LYS A 140 -49.02 -37.54 39.49
N GLU A 141 -48.52 -38.31 38.53
CA GLU A 141 -47.66 -37.78 37.46
C GLU A 141 -48.37 -36.70 36.64
N GLN A 142 -49.63 -36.93 36.27
CA GLN A 142 -50.43 -35.94 35.55
C GLN A 142 -50.67 -34.67 36.37
N GLU A 143 -50.91 -34.81 37.67
CA GLU A 143 -51.08 -33.68 38.58
C GLU A 143 -49.78 -32.87 38.72
N GLU A 144 -48.63 -33.53 38.88
CA GLU A 144 -47.33 -32.85 38.89
C GLU A 144 -47.03 -32.11 37.59
N ILE A 145 -47.32 -32.72 36.44
CA ILE A 145 -47.14 -32.08 35.13
C ILE A 145 -48.01 -30.83 35.04
N ARG A 146 -49.27 -30.94 35.48
CA ARG A 146 -50.22 -29.82 35.49
C ARG A 146 -49.75 -28.70 36.42
N GLU A 147 -49.27 -29.02 37.61
CA GLU A 147 -48.73 -28.04 38.55
C GLU A 147 -47.51 -27.32 37.97
N LYS A 148 -46.54 -28.06 37.43
CA LYS A 148 -45.35 -27.50 36.77
C LYS A 148 -45.74 -26.59 35.60
N TYR A 149 -46.74 -26.99 34.81
CA TYR A 149 -47.26 -26.15 33.72
C TYR A 149 -47.90 -24.87 34.25
N MET A 150 -48.76 -24.97 35.26
CA MET A 150 -49.39 -23.79 35.87
C MET A 150 -48.35 -22.85 36.49
N GLU A 151 -47.31 -23.37 37.13
CA GLU A 151 -46.24 -22.56 37.70
C GLU A 151 -45.45 -21.82 36.61
N LYS A 152 -45.13 -22.49 35.49
CA LYS A 152 -44.50 -21.85 34.33
C LYS A 152 -45.35 -20.71 33.77
N VAL A 153 -46.65 -20.96 33.58
CA VAL A 153 -47.58 -19.94 33.07
C VAL A 153 -47.69 -18.77 34.05
N LYS A 154 -47.80 -19.04 35.36
CA LYS A 154 -47.81 -17.99 36.40
C LYS A 154 -46.53 -17.16 36.37
N LYS A 155 -45.36 -17.79 36.27
CA LYS A 155 -44.07 -17.08 36.15
C LYS A 155 -44.04 -16.22 34.89
N GLN A 156 -44.49 -16.74 33.76
CA GLN A 156 -44.53 -15.99 32.51
C GLN A 156 -45.46 -14.78 32.60
N ILE A 157 -46.67 -14.96 33.14
CA ILE A 157 -47.62 -13.85 33.36
C ILE A 157 -46.98 -12.82 34.28
N PHE A 158 -46.37 -13.24 35.39
CA PHE A 158 -45.69 -12.34 36.32
C PHE A 158 -44.59 -11.53 35.63
N MET A 159 -43.69 -12.17 34.88
CA MET A 159 -42.59 -11.48 34.19
C MET A 159 -43.08 -10.53 33.08
N THR A 160 -44.25 -10.78 32.50
CA THR A 160 -44.78 -9.99 31.37
C THR A 160 -45.72 -8.86 31.80
N THR A 161 -46.22 -8.87 33.04
CA THR A 161 -47.25 -7.93 33.51
C THR A 161 -46.81 -7.09 34.72
N GLY A 162 -47.28 -5.85 34.76
CA GLY A 162 -47.06 -4.93 35.88
C GLY A 162 -45.59 -4.64 36.18
N HIS A 163 -45.27 -4.55 37.48
CA HIS A 163 -43.97 -4.07 37.98
C HIS A 163 -42.77 -4.96 37.64
N ALA A 164 -42.94 -6.27 37.45
CA ALA A 164 -41.81 -7.15 37.12
C ALA A 164 -41.31 -6.94 35.69
N ARG A 165 -42.22 -6.64 34.76
CA ARG A 165 -41.84 -6.21 33.40
C ARG A 165 -41.09 -4.88 33.46
N ASP A 166 -41.59 -3.92 34.23
CA ASP A 166 -40.95 -2.60 34.36
C ASP A 166 -39.57 -2.73 34.99
N LEU A 167 -39.41 -3.58 36.02
CA LEU A 167 -38.12 -3.89 36.63
C LEU A 167 -37.16 -4.54 35.64
N THR A 168 -37.64 -5.49 34.84
CA THR A 168 -36.82 -6.14 33.80
C THR A 168 -36.39 -5.12 32.74
N SER A 169 -37.29 -4.23 32.32
CA SER A 169 -36.97 -3.14 31.39
C SER A 169 -35.97 -2.16 31.99
N ALA A 170 -36.09 -1.83 33.27
CA ALA A 170 -35.17 -0.95 33.99
C ALA A 170 -33.78 -1.59 34.12
N LEU A 171 -33.71 -2.90 34.40
CA LEU A 171 -32.47 -3.66 34.43
C LEU A 171 -31.76 -3.60 33.07
N VAL A 172 -32.47 -3.93 31.98
CA VAL A 172 -31.93 -3.84 30.62
C VAL A 172 -31.45 -2.44 30.30
N THR A 173 -32.21 -1.41 30.68
CA THR A 173 -31.81 -0.01 30.47
C THR A 173 -30.55 0.34 31.26
N SER A 174 -30.42 -0.17 32.49
CA SER A 174 -29.23 0.06 33.32
C SER A 174 -27.98 -0.59 32.72
N GLU A 175 -28.10 -1.78 32.15
CA GLU A 175 -27.02 -2.47 31.44
C GLU A 175 -26.60 -1.68 30.19
N ILE A 176 -27.56 -1.21 29.39
CA ILE A 176 -27.29 -0.37 28.22
C ILE A 176 -26.55 0.91 28.63
N LEU A 177 -26.96 1.57 29.71
CA LEU A 177 -26.30 2.78 30.20
C LEU A 177 -24.87 2.50 30.67
N PHE A 178 -24.65 1.38 31.37
CA PHE A 178 -23.32 0.95 31.78
C PHE A 178 -22.42 0.67 30.58
N GLU A 179 -22.91 -0.07 29.58
CA GLU A 179 -22.17 -0.33 28.34
C GLU A 179 -21.85 0.98 27.60
N ARG A 180 -22.81 1.92 27.55
CA ARG A 180 -22.60 3.22 26.91
C ARG A 180 -21.51 4.03 27.59
N GLN A 181 -21.46 4.01 28.92
CA GLN A 181 -20.40 4.65 29.69
C GLN A 181 -19.04 4.01 29.36
N LYS A 182 -18.97 2.67 29.25
CA LYS A 182 -17.73 1.98 28.83
C LYS A 182 -17.31 2.30 27.41
N GLN A 183 -18.25 2.47 26.49
CA GLN A 183 -17.95 2.96 25.14
C GLN A 183 -17.36 4.38 25.17
N GLN A 184 -17.91 5.28 26.01
CA GLN A 184 -17.37 6.63 26.16
C GLN A 184 -15.95 6.63 26.73
N GLU A 185 -15.70 5.89 27.82
CA GLU A 185 -14.36 5.72 28.40
C GLU A 185 -13.36 5.20 27.36
N PHE A 186 -13.78 4.25 26.52
CA PHE A 186 -12.94 3.70 25.45
C PHE A 186 -12.64 4.73 24.35
N MET A 187 -13.65 5.50 23.93
CA MET A 187 -13.47 6.56 22.94
C MET A 187 -12.55 7.68 23.44
N GLU A 188 -12.59 8.01 24.73
CA GLU A 188 -11.67 8.96 25.34
C GLU A 188 -10.23 8.45 25.31
N LYS A 189 -10.02 7.16 25.64
CA LYS A 189 -8.70 6.51 25.53
C LYS A 189 -8.17 6.52 24.11
N LEU A 190 -9.02 6.24 23.12
CA LEU A 190 -8.64 6.33 21.69
C LEU A 190 -8.20 7.74 21.31
N LYS A 191 -8.97 8.76 21.72
CA LYS A 191 -8.61 10.17 21.46
C LYS A 191 -7.30 10.57 22.14
N GLN A 192 -7.03 10.08 23.34
CA GLN A 192 -5.76 10.33 24.03
C GLN A 192 -4.61 9.66 23.27
N HIS A 193 -4.76 8.39 22.91
CA HIS A 193 -3.78 7.66 22.12
C HIS A 193 -3.48 8.34 20.77
N GLU A 194 -4.51 8.81 20.05
CA GLU A 194 -4.33 9.57 18.81
C GLU A 194 -3.55 10.87 19.02
N LYS A 195 -3.80 11.59 20.13
CA LYS A 195 -3.03 12.79 20.47
C LYS A 195 -1.57 12.47 20.75
N ASP A 196 -1.31 11.40 21.51
CA ASP A 196 0.05 10.99 21.86
C ASP A 196 0.83 10.55 20.60
N GLU A 197 0.20 9.78 19.71
CA GLU A 197 0.80 9.39 18.43
C GLU A 197 1.07 10.60 17.52
N ASN A 198 0.13 11.55 17.45
CA ASN A 198 0.32 12.78 16.71
C ASN A 198 1.45 13.63 17.30
N GLN A 199 1.59 13.69 18.63
CA GLN A 199 2.71 14.38 19.28
C GLN A 199 4.05 13.73 18.93
N LYS A 200 4.17 12.40 19.03
CA LYS A 200 5.39 11.69 18.60
C LYS A 200 5.72 11.95 17.14
N TYR A 201 4.71 11.96 16.27
CA TYR A 201 4.91 12.27 14.87
C TYR A 201 5.43 13.69 14.65
N LEU A 202 4.86 14.68 15.36
CA LEU A 202 5.33 16.06 15.31
C LEU A 202 6.76 16.20 15.83
N GLU A 203 7.13 15.52 16.91
CA GLU A 203 8.50 15.50 17.44
C GLU A 203 9.49 14.93 16.41
N ILE A 204 9.15 13.82 15.74
CA ILE A 204 9.98 13.24 14.68
C ILE A 204 10.14 14.23 13.51
N GLN A 205 9.08 14.95 13.13
CA GLN A 205 9.16 15.94 12.06
C GLN A 205 10.01 17.14 12.44
N GLN A 206 9.92 17.60 13.69
CA GLN A 206 10.78 18.67 14.22
C GLN A 206 12.25 18.25 14.19
N GLN A 207 12.57 17.03 14.68
CA GLN A 207 13.93 16.51 14.64
C GLN A 207 14.48 16.42 13.21
N LYS A 208 13.68 15.93 12.25
CA LYS A 208 14.08 15.90 10.84
C LYS A 208 14.32 17.28 10.25
N ALA A 209 13.47 18.25 10.58
CA ALA A 209 13.64 19.63 10.14
C ALA A 209 14.92 20.26 10.73
N GLU A 210 15.22 20.00 12.00
CA GLU A 210 16.47 20.42 12.65
C GLU A 210 17.69 19.77 11.99
N GLU A 211 17.65 18.46 11.72
CA GLU A 211 18.72 17.74 11.02
C GLU A 211 18.96 18.30 9.61
N GLU A 212 17.89 18.59 8.87
CA GLU A 212 17.99 19.19 7.53
C GLU A 212 18.59 20.60 7.59
N MET A 213 18.16 21.42 8.54
CA MET A 213 18.72 22.74 8.82
C MET A 213 20.21 22.70 9.14
N VAL A 214 20.64 21.76 9.99
CA VAL A 214 22.07 21.56 10.31
C VAL A 214 22.85 21.12 9.07
N ALA A 215 22.32 20.14 8.32
CA ALA A 215 22.96 19.65 7.10
C ALA A 215 23.08 20.74 6.02
N GLU A 216 22.09 21.62 5.89
CA GLU A 216 22.15 22.77 4.98
C GLU A 216 23.19 23.81 5.43
N ALA A 217 23.24 24.11 6.72
CA ALA A 217 24.25 25.00 7.28
C ALA A 217 25.68 24.45 7.07
N GLU A 218 25.89 23.14 7.22
CA GLU A 218 27.18 22.51 6.91
C GLU A 218 27.52 22.58 5.42
N LYS A 219 26.55 22.33 4.53
CA LYS A 219 26.75 22.48 3.08
C LYS A 219 27.11 23.92 2.72
N ALA A 220 26.47 24.91 3.34
CA ALA A 220 26.77 26.32 3.13
C ALA A 220 28.20 26.65 3.60
N LYS A 221 28.62 26.17 4.78
CA LYS A 221 30.01 26.32 5.26
C LYS A 221 31.02 25.72 4.29
N LYS A 222 30.81 24.48 3.85
CA LYS A 222 31.69 23.81 2.86
C LYS A 222 31.76 24.56 1.53
N ARG A 223 30.65 25.16 1.07
CA ARG A 223 30.64 26.01 -0.14
C ARG A 223 31.46 27.27 0.06
N PHE A 224 31.31 27.92 1.22
CA PHE A 224 32.07 29.11 1.57
C PHE A 224 33.57 28.83 1.66
N GLU A 225 33.98 27.74 2.30
CA GLU A 225 35.38 27.29 2.36
C GLU A 225 35.97 27.08 0.95
N LYS A 226 35.27 26.34 0.09
CA LYS A 226 35.69 26.14 -1.31
C LYS A 226 35.79 27.45 -2.10
N GLN A 227 34.87 28.38 -1.86
CA GLN A 227 34.90 29.69 -2.49
C GLN A 227 36.11 30.52 -2.02
N MET A 228 36.43 30.45 -0.73
CA MET A 228 37.62 31.10 -0.16
C MET A 228 38.91 30.52 -0.75
N GLU A 229 39.06 29.19 -0.78
CA GLU A 229 40.21 28.53 -1.41
C GLU A 229 40.35 28.92 -2.89
N HIS A 230 39.23 28.97 -3.63
CA HIS A 230 39.25 29.38 -5.03
C HIS A 230 39.66 30.85 -5.20
N SER A 231 39.13 31.73 -4.36
CA SER A 231 39.50 33.15 -4.32
C SER A 231 41.00 33.34 -4.04
N GLU A 232 41.57 32.58 -3.10
CA GLU A 232 43.01 32.61 -2.81
C GLU A 232 43.85 32.15 -4.01
N LYS A 233 43.46 31.06 -4.67
CA LYS A 233 44.12 30.59 -5.91
C LYS A 233 44.05 31.64 -7.02
N LEU A 234 42.92 32.33 -7.17
CA LEU A 234 42.78 33.42 -8.15
C LEU A 234 43.71 34.58 -7.83
N LYS A 235 43.83 34.98 -6.55
CA LYS A 235 44.79 36.02 -6.14
C LYS A 235 46.22 35.62 -6.48
N GLN A 236 46.62 34.39 -6.17
CA GLN A 236 47.94 33.85 -6.53
C GLN A 236 48.18 33.92 -8.06
N ASN A 237 47.21 33.48 -8.86
CA ASN A 237 47.31 33.54 -10.32
C ASN A 237 47.44 34.98 -10.85
N ILE A 238 46.72 35.94 -10.25
CA ILE A 238 46.83 37.36 -10.61
C ILE A 238 48.23 37.90 -10.28
N GLU A 239 48.76 37.57 -9.10
CA GLU A 239 50.10 37.98 -8.69
C GLU A 239 51.18 37.38 -9.60
N GLU A 240 51.08 36.09 -9.93
CA GLU A 240 51.98 35.42 -10.86
C GLU A 240 51.93 36.05 -12.26
N LYS A 241 50.73 36.30 -12.79
CA LYS A 241 50.55 36.97 -14.08
C LYS A 241 51.15 38.37 -14.06
N ALA A 242 50.94 39.15 -12.99
CA ALA A 242 51.51 40.49 -12.87
C ALA A 242 53.04 40.46 -12.80
N LYS A 243 53.64 39.48 -12.10
CA LYS A 243 55.10 39.28 -12.09
C LYS A 243 55.61 38.92 -13.49
N HIS A 244 54.93 38.01 -14.18
CA HIS A 244 55.29 37.60 -15.54
C HIS A 244 55.20 38.76 -16.53
N GLU A 245 54.13 39.55 -16.48
CA GLU A 245 53.96 40.73 -17.35
C GLU A 245 55.04 41.79 -17.11
N LYS A 246 55.40 42.04 -15.85
CA LYS A 246 56.53 42.91 -15.51
C LYS A 246 57.84 42.39 -16.09
N ALA A 247 58.12 41.09 -15.97
CA ALA A 247 59.32 40.47 -16.55
C ALA A 247 59.34 40.60 -18.09
N MET A 248 58.21 40.33 -18.76
CA MET A 248 58.09 40.47 -20.21
C MET A 248 58.26 41.91 -20.67
N ARG A 249 57.75 42.89 -19.91
CA ARG A 249 57.94 44.32 -20.21
C ARG A 249 59.42 44.71 -20.13
N VAL A 250 60.14 44.22 -19.11
CA VAL A 250 61.59 44.44 -18.99
C VAL A 250 62.35 43.80 -20.14
N GLU A 251 62.04 42.56 -20.50
CA GLU A 251 62.66 41.88 -21.65
C GLU A 251 62.38 42.60 -22.98
N ARG A 252 61.15 43.09 -23.19
CA ARG A 252 60.83 43.89 -24.38
C ARG A 252 61.64 45.18 -24.42
N ALA A 253 61.73 45.91 -23.31
CA ALA A 253 62.51 47.14 -23.25
C ALA A 253 64.01 46.90 -23.51
N LYS A 254 64.57 45.76 -23.07
CA LYS A 254 65.95 45.37 -23.40
C LYS A 254 66.13 45.11 -24.90
N LYS A 255 65.19 44.40 -25.53
CA LYS A 255 65.24 44.14 -26.98
C LYS A 255 65.12 45.42 -27.79
N GLU A 256 64.16 46.28 -27.46
CA GLU A 256 64.00 47.59 -28.09
C GLU A 256 65.28 48.45 -27.94
N ALA A 257 65.95 48.40 -26.78
CA ALA A 257 67.22 49.08 -26.59
C ALA A 257 68.34 48.53 -27.50
N LEU A 258 68.41 47.20 -27.67
CA LEU A 258 69.37 46.57 -28.58
C LEU A 258 69.08 46.92 -30.05
N ASP A 259 67.82 46.85 -30.46
CA ASP A 259 67.38 47.18 -31.82
C ASP A 259 67.68 48.67 -32.14
N ASN A 260 67.44 49.57 -31.18
CA ASN A 260 67.79 50.99 -31.32
C ASN A 260 69.30 51.21 -31.49
N ILE A 261 70.13 50.48 -30.73
CA ILE A 261 71.60 50.55 -30.88
C ILE A 261 72.01 50.06 -32.28
N GLU A 262 71.39 49.00 -32.79
CA GLU A 262 71.67 48.48 -34.13
C GLU A 262 71.22 49.45 -35.23
N ALA A 263 70.02 50.02 -35.12
CA ALA A 263 69.52 51.02 -36.05
C ALA A 263 70.43 52.27 -36.13
N VAL A 264 70.97 52.74 -35.00
CA VAL A 264 71.94 53.85 -34.99
C VAL A 264 73.22 53.47 -35.75
N LYS A 265 73.74 52.25 -35.56
CA LYS A 265 74.93 51.77 -36.31
C LYS A 265 74.66 51.67 -37.80
N GLU A 266 73.46 51.27 -38.21
CA GLU A 266 73.08 51.23 -39.62
C GLU A 266 72.99 52.64 -40.22
N MET A 267 72.40 53.59 -39.49
CA MET A 267 72.35 54.99 -39.89
C MET A 267 73.75 55.59 -40.08
N GLU A 268 74.67 55.35 -39.14
CA GLU A 268 76.07 55.79 -39.27
C GLU A 268 76.77 55.18 -40.50
N LYS A 269 76.48 53.93 -40.85
CA LYS A 269 77.02 53.29 -42.07
C LYS A 269 76.45 53.94 -43.33
N LEU A 270 75.14 54.22 -43.36
CA LEU A 270 74.50 54.88 -44.49
C LEU A 270 75.02 56.31 -44.69
N GLU A 271 75.22 57.06 -43.62
CA GLU A 271 75.81 58.40 -43.69
C GLU A 271 77.22 58.36 -44.29
N LYS A 272 78.07 57.41 -43.86
CA LYS A 272 79.40 57.21 -44.45
C LYS A 272 79.32 56.93 -45.95
N LEU A 273 78.45 56.00 -46.36
CA LEU A 273 78.23 55.69 -47.78
C LEU A 273 77.74 56.92 -48.58
N GLN A 274 76.81 57.71 -48.02
CA GLN A 274 76.36 58.95 -48.67
C GLN A 274 77.48 59.98 -48.79
N THR A 275 78.35 60.11 -47.79
CA THR A 275 79.50 61.02 -47.89
C THR A 275 80.48 60.56 -48.95
N ASP A 276 80.76 59.26 -49.05
CA ASP A 276 81.63 58.68 -50.06
C ASP A 276 81.05 58.86 -51.46
N GLU A 277 79.75 58.64 -51.65
CA GLU A 277 79.08 58.92 -52.92
C GLU A 277 79.14 60.41 -53.31
N LYS A 278 78.93 61.33 -52.36
CA LYS A 278 79.05 62.77 -52.61
C LYS A 278 80.47 63.14 -53.06
N ILE A 279 81.49 62.54 -52.44
CA ILE A 279 82.89 62.73 -52.84
C ILE A 279 83.12 62.17 -54.25
N ARG A 280 82.59 60.97 -54.56
CA ARG A 280 82.68 60.38 -55.90
C ARG A 280 82.05 61.25 -56.97
N ARG A 281 80.81 61.70 -56.75
CA ARG A 281 80.09 62.61 -57.68
C ARG A 281 80.84 63.94 -57.88
N LYS A 282 81.44 64.50 -56.82
CA LYS A 282 82.28 65.70 -56.96
C LYS A 282 83.48 65.44 -57.87
N LYS A 283 84.16 64.29 -57.72
CA LYS A 283 85.30 63.93 -58.59
C LYS A 283 84.87 63.80 -60.05
N GLU A 284 83.77 63.10 -60.32
CA GLU A 284 83.19 62.95 -61.66
C GLU A 284 82.87 64.32 -62.29
N LEU A 285 82.20 65.21 -61.56
CA LEU A 285 81.90 66.57 -62.04
C LEU A 285 83.17 67.40 -62.33
N PHE A 286 84.22 67.25 -61.52
CA PHE A 286 85.51 67.91 -61.76
C PHE A 286 86.19 67.39 -63.04
N GLU A 287 86.14 66.09 -63.29
CA GLU A 287 86.67 65.49 -64.52
C GLU A 287 85.90 65.94 -65.76
N ASP A 288 84.57 66.00 -65.69
CA ASP A 288 83.74 66.48 -66.78
C ASP A 288 83.96 67.96 -67.08
N LYS A 289 84.11 68.80 -66.04
CA LYS A 289 84.49 70.21 -66.21
C LYS A 289 85.86 70.36 -66.88
N LYS A 290 86.82 69.51 -66.54
CA LYS A 290 88.15 69.50 -67.18
C LYS A 290 88.06 69.14 -68.66
N LYS A 291 87.29 68.09 -69.01
CA LYS A 291 87.03 67.70 -70.41
C LYS A 291 86.33 68.84 -71.19
N TYR A 292 85.36 69.51 -70.58
CA TYR A 292 84.66 70.63 -71.21
C TYR A 292 85.61 71.81 -71.51
N LEU A 293 86.46 72.20 -70.56
CA LEU A 293 87.45 73.26 -70.76
C LEU A 293 88.47 72.91 -71.85
N GLN A 294 88.82 71.63 -71.99
CA GLN A 294 89.73 71.18 -73.04
C GLN A 294 89.07 71.29 -74.43
N LYS A 295 87.82 70.86 -74.57
CA LYS A 295 87.03 71.03 -75.80
C LYS A 295 86.85 72.52 -76.16
N ASP A 296 86.58 73.38 -75.19
CA ASP A 296 86.44 74.84 -75.43
C ASP A 296 87.75 75.47 -75.95
N ARG A 297 88.90 75.01 -75.46
CA ARG A 297 90.21 75.43 -75.99
C ARG A 297 90.43 74.96 -77.43
N GLU A 298 90.07 73.72 -77.75
CA GLU A 298 90.17 73.17 -79.10
C GLU A 298 89.31 73.96 -80.10
N ILE A 299 88.07 74.29 -79.73
CA ILE A 299 87.16 75.12 -80.56
C ILE A 299 87.76 76.52 -80.78
N LYS A 300 88.31 77.16 -79.74
CA LYS A 300 88.95 78.47 -79.88
C LYS A 300 90.16 78.43 -80.81
N GLN A 301 90.98 77.38 -80.74
CA GLN A 301 92.11 77.21 -81.64
C GLN A 301 91.67 76.99 -83.10
N GLN A 302 90.56 76.29 -83.33
CA GLN A 302 89.99 76.14 -84.67
C GLN A 302 89.52 77.48 -85.24
N LYS A 303 88.77 78.28 -84.46
CA LYS A 303 88.33 79.62 -84.89
C LYS A 303 89.49 80.55 -85.26
N ILE A 304 90.58 80.54 -84.49
CA ILE A 304 91.77 81.35 -84.80
C ILE A 304 92.43 80.91 -86.13
N LYS A 305 92.38 79.61 -86.47
CA LYS A 305 92.88 79.13 -87.75
C LYS A 305 91.97 79.57 -88.91
N GLU A 306 90.66 79.45 -88.73
CA GLU A 306 89.67 79.91 -89.72
C GLU A 306 89.78 81.42 -89.99
N GLU A 307 89.98 82.26 -88.95
CA GLU A 307 90.19 83.70 -89.12
C GLU A 307 91.47 84.01 -89.92
N LYS A 308 92.56 83.28 -89.68
CA LYS A 308 93.80 83.46 -90.46
C LYS A 308 93.64 83.07 -91.93
N GLU A 309 92.92 81.98 -92.21
CA GLU A 309 92.61 81.57 -93.59
C GLU A 309 91.74 82.62 -94.29
N LEU A 310 90.78 83.23 -93.59
CA LEU A 310 89.97 84.33 -94.13
C LEU A 310 90.80 85.59 -94.41
N ASP A 311 91.74 85.96 -93.53
CA ASP A 311 92.63 87.10 -93.75
C ASP A 311 93.53 86.91 -94.98
N GLU A 312 94.05 85.69 -95.20
CA GLU A 312 94.81 85.35 -96.41
C GLU A 312 93.95 85.50 -97.68
N VAL A 313 92.68 85.09 -97.64
CA VAL A 313 91.73 85.28 -98.76
C VAL A 313 91.46 86.77 -99.02
N ILE A 314 91.36 87.59 -97.98
CA ILE A 314 91.15 89.03 -98.10
C ILE A 314 92.35 89.69 -98.80
N GLU A 315 93.59 89.32 -98.45
CA GLU A 315 94.79 89.87 -99.09
C GLU A 315 94.87 89.52 -100.58
N ILE A 316 94.56 88.27 -100.96
CA ILE A 316 94.49 87.87 -102.38
C ILE A 316 93.46 88.72 -103.14
N TYR A 317 92.30 89.00 -102.52
CA TYR A 317 91.27 89.86 -103.11
C TYR A 317 91.71 91.32 -103.26
N LYS A 318 92.46 91.86 -102.29
CA LYS A 318 93.02 93.22 -102.36
C LYS A 318 94.01 93.34 -103.52
N GLU A 319 94.92 92.38 -103.68
CA GLU A 319 95.89 92.36 -104.77
C GLU A 319 95.21 92.27 -106.16
N ALA A 320 94.16 91.45 -106.28
CA ALA A 320 93.39 91.34 -107.51
C ALA A 320 92.66 92.65 -107.85
N LYS A 321 92.05 93.29 -106.84
CA LYS A 321 91.37 94.59 -107.01
C LYS A 321 92.36 95.69 -107.42
N HIS A 322 93.53 95.73 -106.80
CA HIS A 322 94.56 96.72 -107.13
C HIS A 322 95.03 96.58 -108.59
N ARG A 323 95.23 95.35 -109.08
CA ARG A 323 95.53 95.08 -110.50
C ARG A 323 94.44 95.59 -111.45
N ILE A 324 93.16 95.39 -111.11
CA ILE A 324 92.04 95.88 -111.92
C ILE A 324 92.02 97.42 -111.97
N ASP A 325 92.29 98.09 -110.85
CA ASP A 325 92.30 99.55 -110.78
C ASP A 325 93.47 100.16 -111.58
N CYS A 326 94.65 99.54 -111.57
CA CYS A 326 95.78 99.96 -112.44
C CYS A 326 95.40 99.87 -113.93
N MET A 327 94.80 98.75 -114.37
CA MET A 327 94.35 98.63 -115.77
C MET A 327 93.26 99.65 -116.14
N LYS A 328 92.38 100.00 -115.19
CA LYS A 328 91.40 101.08 -115.40
C LYS A 328 92.07 102.45 -115.56
N GLN A 329 93.08 102.75 -114.75
CA GLN A 329 93.80 104.02 -114.81
C GLN A 329 94.55 104.18 -116.13
N GLU A 330 95.24 103.13 -116.59
CA GLU A 330 95.91 103.11 -117.90
C GLU A 330 94.91 103.40 -119.04
N ARG A 331 93.75 102.74 -119.02
CA ARG A 331 92.70 102.96 -120.02
C ARG A 331 92.10 104.36 -119.99
N VAL A 332 92.05 105.01 -118.82
CA VAL A 332 91.63 106.41 -118.69
C VAL A 332 92.71 107.36 -119.24
N GLN A 333 93.98 107.06 -119.04
CA GLN A 333 95.10 107.82 -119.62
C GLN A 333 95.10 107.76 -121.15
N GLU A 334 94.92 106.59 -121.75
CA GLU A 334 94.81 106.45 -123.21
C GLU A 334 93.66 107.30 -123.80
N MET A 335 92.51 107.33 -123.11
CA MET A 335 91.37 108.16 -123.51
C MET A 335 91.68 109.67 -123.42
N ARG A 336 92.46 110.11 -122.42
CA ARG A 336 92.88 111.52 -122.30
C ARG A 336 93.86 111.93 -123.40
N ASP A 337 94.82 111.07 -123.73
CA ASP A 337 95.80 111.35 -124.78
C ASP A 337 95.14 111.40 -126.17
N ALA A 338 94.10 110.59 -126.40
CA ALA A 338 93.28 110.66 -127.62
C ALA A 338 92.51 112.00 -127.76
N VAL A 339 92.09 112.60 -126.63
CA VAL A 339 91.43 113.92 -126.61
C VAL A 339 92.44 115.04 -126.85
N LEU A 340 93.63 114.98 -126.23
CA LEU A 340 94.71 115.95 -126.46
C LEU A 340 95.14 116.00 -127.94
N LYS A 341 95.31 114.85 -128.59
CA LYS A 341 95.63 114.78 -130.03
C LYS A 341 94.54 115.39 -130.93
N LYS A 342 93.27 115.35 -130.50
CA LYS A 342 92.18 116.04 -131.22
C LYS A 342 92.26 117.56 -131.04
N GLN A 343 92.58 118.03 -129.83
CA GLN A 343 92.72 119.46 -129.55
C GLN A 343 93.91 120.09 -130.27
N GLU A 344 95.05 119.39 -130.37
CA GLU A 344 96.22 119.85 -131.13
C GLU A 344 95.91 120.01 -132.62
N LYS A 345 95.12 119.11 -133.21
CA LYS A 345 94.67 119.24 -134.61
C LYS A 345 93.77 120.46 -134.84
N ILE A 346 92.92 120.79 -133.86
CA ILE A 346 92.04 121.98 -133.92
C ILE A 346 92.88 123.25 -133.77
N ALA A 347 93.85 123.27 -132.86
CA ALA A 347 94.75 124.41 -132.64
C ALA A 347 95.61 124.72 -133.88
N ALA A 348 96.09 123.69 -134.60
CA ALA A 348 96.81 123.88 -135.86
C ALA A 348 95.95 124.52 -136.96
N MET A 349 94.64 124.23 -136.98
CA MET A 349 93.69 124.82 -137.94
C MET A 349 93.44 126.31 -137.65
N VAL A 350 93.32 126.68 -136.37
CA VAL A 350 93.08 128.08 -135.94
C VAL A 350 94.30 128.97 -136.20
N MET A 351 95.52 128.45 -136.04
CA MET A 351 96.75 129.19 -136.34
C MET A 351 96.90 129.53 -137.84
N ALA A 352 96.43 128.66 -138.74
CA ALA A 352 96.45 128.93 -140.18
C ALA A 352 95.47 130.06 -140.57
N GLU A 353 94.28 130.06 -139.97
CA GLU A 353 93.24 131.08 -140.24
C GLU A 353 93.64 132.49 -139.74
N GLN A 354 94.54 132.54 -138.75
CA GLN A 354 95.05 133.79 -138.18
C GLN A 354 96.15 134.43 -139.04
N MET A 355 96.95 133.62 -139.75
CA MET A 355 97.93 134.10 -140.73
C MET A 355 97.22 134.72 -141.96
N ASP A 356 96.11 134.14 -142.41
CA ASP A 356 95.33 134.66 -143.54
C ASP A 356 94.68 136.03 -143.25
N LYS A 357 94.31 136.30 -141.99
CA LYS A 357 93.75 137.61 -141.58
C LYS A 357 94.79 138.72 -141.55
N SER A 358 96.04 138.43 -141.16
CA SER A 358 97.10 139.43 -141.17
C SER A 358 97.50 139.90 -142.58
N GLU A 359 97.44 139.02 -143.59
CA GLU A 359 97.76 139.39 -144.98
C GLU A 359 96.67 140.26 -145.64
N ALA A 360 95.43 140.21 -145.14
CA ALA A 360 94.34 141.05 -145.61
C ALA A 360 94.45 142.50 -145.11
N GLU A 361 94.94 142.70 -143.88
CA GLU A 361 95.10 144.03 -143.28
C GLU A 361 96.24 144.83 -143.94
N GLU A 362 97.33 144.18 -144.37
CA GLU A 362 98.42 144.85 -145.10
C GLU A 362 98.00 145.39 -146.49
N LYS A 363 96.98 144.80 -147.13
CA LYS A 363 96.47 145.25 -148.44
C LYS A 363 95.62 146.51 -148.35
N ILE A 364 94.95 146.76 -147.22
CA ILE A 364 94.08 147.92 -147.01
C ILE A 364 94.91 149.19 -146.79
N ILE A 365 96.03 149.08 -146.06
CA ILE A 365 96.91 150.22 -145.75
C ILE A 365 97.58 150.77 -147.02
N LYS A 366 97.93 149.92 -147.99
CA LYS A 366 98.53 150.35 -149.27
C LYS A 366 97.56 151.12 -150.17
N LYS A 367 96.24 150.91 -150.06
CA LYS A 367 95.23 151.63 -150.87
C LYS A 367 94.97 153.05 -150.36
N ALA A 368 95.10 153.29 -149.06
CA ALA A 368 94.93 154.61 -148.47
C ALA A 368 96.06 155.60 -148.82
N MET A 369 97.21 155.11 -149.30
CA MET A 369 98.31 155.95 -149.80
C MET A 369 98.06 156.56 -151.19
N ALA A 370 97.03 156.12 -151.94
CA ALA A 370 96.82 156.55 -153.32
C ALA A 370 95.80 157.71 -153.50
N GLU A 371 94.92 157.98 -152.53
CA GLU A 371 93.84 158.98 -152.68
C GLU A 371 94.17 160.39 -152.16
N LYS A 372 95.37 160.64 -151.60
CA LYS A 372 95.75 161.96 -151.09
C LYS A 372 96.79 162.74 -151.90
N GLU A 373 97.22 162.23 -153.05
CA GLU A 373 98.07 162.97 -154.01
C GLU A 373 97.32 163.45 -155.26
N ALA A 374 95.99 163.32 -155.29
CA ALA A 374 95.18 163.92 -156.36
C ALA A 374 93.94 164.63 -155.80
N ALA A 375 94.08 165.96 -155.61
CA ALA A 375 93.11 167.00 -155.20
C ALA A 375 93.09 167.39 -153.70
#